data_AF-A0A392NE43-F1
#
_entry.id   AF-A0A392NE43-F1
#
_cell.length_a   1.000
_cell.length_b   1.000
_cell.length_c   1.000
_cell.angle_alpha   90.00
_cell.angle_beta   90.00
_cell.angle_gamma   90.00
#
_symmetry.space_group_name_H-M   'P 1'
#
loop_
_entity.id
_entity.type
_entity.pdbx_description
1 polymer ?
#
loop_
_entity_poly.entity_id
_entity_poly.type
_entity_poly.pdbx_seq_one_letter_code
_entity_poly.pdbx_strand_id
1 'polypeptide(L)'
;MAEWSNSIVWALPREVSDHYPLVVRYSNGDWGPKPFRFNNLWLQNKRFKELVVQTWQGQMFSGISDVEVVIRKRLFDELWGLLKSIDASIFQRSRAKWLKEGDANSKYFHSWPVRVREAAVSFFQKHFDRLEWIRPTLEGVDFTILSELSNITPVANFSMEEIEEAVNTSDGSKCPGPDGFNFAFIKEF
;
A
#
# COMPACT_ATOMS: atom_id res chain seq x y z
N MET A 1 -24.08 -10.67 -4.46
CA MET A 1 -23.25 -10.10 -3.38
C MET A 1 -21.94 -10.88 -3.39
N ALA A 2 -20.80 -10.21 -3.53
CA ALA A 2 -19.51 -10.90 -3.48
C ALA A 2 -19.22 -11.26 -2.02
N GLU A 3 -19.13 -12.55 -1.75
CA GLU A 3 -18.77 -13.09 -0.45
C GLU A 3 -17.27 -12.91 -0.29
N TRP A 4 -16.86 -11.96 0.57
CA TRP A 4 -15.44 -11.73 0.84
C TRP A 4 -14.91 -12.93 1.61
N SER A 5 -14.08 -13.72 0.94
CA SER A 5 -13.46 -14.94 1.46
C SER A 5 -12.65 -14.69 2.73
N ASN A 6 -12.87 -15.49 3.77
CA ASN A 6 -12.09 -15.68 5.01
C ASN A 6 -10.85 -14.75 5.17
N SER A 7 -11.11 -13.48 5.50
CA SER A 7 -10.05 -12.53 5.84
C SER A 7 -9.79 -12.58 7.35
N ILE A 8 -8.53 -12.77 7.74
CA ILE A 8 -8.10 -12.78 9.13
C ILE A 8 -7.23 -11.56 9.37
N VAL A 9 -7.51 -10.81 10.44
CA VAL A 9 -6.72 -9.65 10.86
C VAL A 9 -5.94 -10.00 12.12
N TRP A 10 -4.64 -9.73 12.12
CA TRP A 10 -3.76 -9.91 13.28
C TRP A 10 -3.26 -8.55 13.76
N ALA A 11 -3.37 -8.28 15.06
CA ALA A 11 -2.73 -7.14 15.69
C ALA A 11 -1.33 -7.55 16.17
N LEU A 12 -0.29 -6.89 15.66
CA LEU A 12 1.09 -7.16 16.05
C LEU A 12 1.46 -6.40 17.33
N PRO A 13 2.37 -6.93 18.16
CA PRO A 13 2.86 -6.25 19.35
C PRO A 13 3.42 -4.85 19.05
N ARG A 14 3.20 -3.96 20.02
CA ARG A 14 3.71 -2.59 19.98
C ARG A 14 5.19 -2.59 20.40
N GLU A 15 6.10 -2.78 19.44
CA GLU A 15 7.54 -2.83 19.77
C GLU A 15 8.25 -1.47 19.61
N VAL A 16 8.04 -0.77 18.49
CA VAL A 16 8.81 0.45 18.15
C VAL A 16 7.94 1.61 17.64
N SER A 17 6.65 1.38 17.40
CA SER A 17 5.69 2.40 16.98
C SER A 17 4.69 2.61 18.10
N ASP A 18 4.19 3.83 18.24
CA ASP A 18 3.03 4.17 19.08
C ASP A 18 1.68 3.77 18.44
N HIS A 19 1.71 2.94 17.40
CA HIS A 19 0.53 2.35 16.76
C HIS A 19 0.66 0.82 16.75
N TYR A 20 -0.46 0.11 16.87
CA TYR A 20 -0.53 -1.35 16.68
C TYR A 20 -0.49 -1.66 15.18
N PRO A 21 0.56 -2.32 14.66
CA PRO A 21 0.58 -2.71 13.26
C PRO A 21 -0.46 -3.81 13.03
N LEU A 22 -1.41 -3.59 12.11
CA LEU A 22 -2.40 -4.59 11.73
C LEU A 22 -1.95 -5.33 10.46
N VAL A 23 -2.04 -6.66 10.48
CA VAL A 23 -1.79 -7.52 9.33
C VAL A 23 -3.10 -8.14 8.88
N VAL A 24 -3.59 -7.74 7.72
CA VAL A 24 -4.75 -8.35 7.08
C VAL A 24 -4.27 -9.45 6.14
N ARG A 25 -4.72 -10.69 6.35
CA ARG A 25 -4.54 -11.80 5.43
C ARG A 25 -5.88 -12.13 4.77
N TYR A 26 -5.87 -12.25 3.45
CA TYR A 26 -6.97 -12.80 2.66
C TYR A 26 -6.65 -14.26 2.32
N SER A 27 -7.67 -15.08 2.05
CA SER A 27 -7.48 -16.44 1.55
C SER A 27 -6.60 -16.45 0.29
N ASN A 28 -5.43 -17.08 0.37
CA ASN A 28 -4.49 -17.51 -0.69
C ASN A 28 -4.31 -16.65 -1.96
N GLY A 29 -4.64 -15.37 -1.94
CA GLY A 29 -4.35 -14.44 -3.04
C GLY A 29 -2.87 -14.04 -3.03
N ASP A 30 -2.13 -14.47 -4.05
CA ASP A 30 -0.76 -14.00 -4.26
C ASP A 30 -0.76 -12.70 -5.07
N TRP A 31 -0.47 -11.58 -4.40
CA TRP A 31 -0.42 -10.24 -5.00
C TRP A 31 0.94 -9.91 -5.65
N GLY A 32 1.76 -10.93 -5.91
CA GLY A 32 3.10 -10.78 -6.48
C GLY A 32 4.20 -10.48 -5.44
N PRO A 33 5.45 -10.25 -5.90
CA PRO A 33 6.59 -9.95 -5.03
C PRO A 33 6.35 -8.65 -4.26
N LYS A 34 6.52 -8.70 -2.93
CA LYS A 34 6.45 -7.49 -2.10
C LYS A 34 7.53 -6.51 -2.54
N PRO A 35 7.21 -5.24 -2.81
CA PRO A 35 8.22 -4.25 -3.16
C PRO A 35 9.23 -4.13 -2.02
N PHE A 36 10.52 -4.11 -2.35
CA PHE A 36 11.58 -3.84 -1.38
C PHE A 36 11.36 -2.47 -0.76
N ARG A 37 11.27 -2.42 0.57
CA ARG A 37 11.17 -1.17 1.34
C ARG A 37 12.49 -0.90 2.01
N PHE A 38 13.17 0.15 1.57
CA PHE A 38 14.36 0.66 2.24
C PHE A 38 13.93 1.54 3.42
N ASN A 39 14.36 1.21 4.64
CA ASN A 39 14.08 2.05 5.80
C ASN A 39 15.20 3.11 5.95
N ASN A 40 14.83 4.37 5.80
CA ASN A 40 15.79 5.49 5.90
C ASN A 40 16.53 5.53 7.26
N LEU A 41 15.94 5.00 8.33
CA LEU A 41 16.57 4.91 9.65
C LEU A 41 17.86 4.08 9.62
N TRP A 42 17.97 3.11 8.71
CA TRP A 42 19.18 2.30 8.56
C TRP A 42 20.41 3.13 8.22
N LEU A 43 20.25 4.25 7.50
CA LEU A 43 21.35 5.17 7.20
C LEU A 43 21.91 5.88 8.45
N GLN A 44 21.14 5.96 9.53
CA GLN A 44 21.58 6.55 10.79
C GLN A 44 22.44 5.58 11.61
N ASN A 45 22.36 4.27 11.34
CA ASN A 45 23.22 3.29 11.98
C ASN A 45 24.63 3.37 11.39
N LYS A 46 25.61 3.77 12.21
CA LYS A 46 27.02 3.93 11.82
C LYS A 46 27.62 2.66 11.19
N ARG A 47 27.12 1.47 11.58
CA ARG A 47 27.59 0.16 11.10
C ARG A 47 26.87 -0.34 9.85
N PHE A 48 25.81 0.34 9.41
CA PHE A 48 25.02 -0.11 8.26
C PHE A 48 25.86 -0.20 6.99
N LYS A 49 26.71 0.81 6.73
CA LYS A 49 27.62 0.79 5.58
C LYS A 49 28.58 -0.39 5.61
N GLU A 50 29.17 -0.69 6.77
CA GLU A 50 30.08 -1.83 6.94
C GLU A 50 29.37 -3.16 6.71
N LEU A 51 28.20 -3.35 7.32
CA LEU A 51 27.38 -4.56 7.15
C LEU A 51 27.08 -4.83 5.67
N VAL A 52 26.69 -3.78 4.95
CA VAL A 52 26.33 -3.84 3.54
C VAL A 52 27.53 -4.23 2.68
N VAL A 53 28.70 -3.62 2.92
CA VAL A 53 29.95 -3.95 2.23
C VAL A 53 30.40 -5.39 2.52
N GLN A 54 30.40 -5.81 3.79
CA GLN A 54 30.79 -7.17 4.19
C GLN A 54 29.87 -8.22 3.55
N THR A 55 28.57 -7.96 3.54
CA THR A 55 27.58 -8.87 2.94
C THR A 55 27.81 -9.01 1.44
N TRP A 56 28.05 -7.90 0.73
CA TRP A 56 28.31 -7.93 -0.71
C TRP A 56 29.66 -8.54 -1.09
N GLN A 57 30.69 -8.36 -0.27
CA GLN A 57 32.01 -8.97 -0.50
C GLN A 57 32.02 -10.49 -0.28
N GLY A 58 31.13 -11.01 0.56
CA GLY A 58 30.98 -12.45 0.79
C GLY A 58 30.22 -13.19 -0.32
N GLN A 59 29.73 -12.49 -1.34
CA GLN A 59 28.93 -13.06 -2.42
C GLN A 59 29.62 -12.80 -3.77
N MET A 60 29.86 -13.86 -4.55
CA MET A 60 30.36 -13.72 -5.92
C MET A 60 29.22 -13.31 -6.85
N PHE A 61 29.02 -12.00 -7.00
CA PHE A 61 28.18 -11.47 -8.07
C PHE A 61 29.04 -11.02 -9.24
N SER A 62 28.66 -11.42 -10.46
CA SER A 62 29.04 -10.66 -11.64
C SER A 62 28.29 -9.33 -11.56
N GLY A 63 29.04 -8.25 -11.35
CA GLY A 63 28.49 -6.90 -11.40
C GLY A 63 27.82 -6.63 -12.75
N ILE A 64 26.93 -5.65 -12.78
CA ILE A 64 26.35 -5.15 -14.02
C ILE A 64 27.49 -4.46 -14.80
N SER A 65 27.66 -4.79 -16.09
CA SER A 65 28.68 -4.15 -16.91
C SER A 65 28.42 -2.65 -17.07
N ASP A 66 29.47 -1.86 -17.29
CA ASP A 66 29.32 -0.39 -17.45
C ASP A 66 28.37 -0.04 -18.59
N VAL A 67 28.39 -0.82 -19.67
CA VAL A 67 27.46 -0.69 -20.81
C VAL A 67 26.02 -0.90 -20.36
N GLU A 68 25.75 -1.95 -19.59
CA GLU A 68 24.42 -2.26 -19.08
C GLU A 68 23.94 -1.21 -18.06
N VAL A 69 24.84 -0.64 -17.25
CA VAL A 69 24.52 0.49 -16.35
C VAL A 69 24.05 1.71 -17.14
N VAL A 70 24.75 2.07 -18.21
CA VAL A 70 24.38 3.21 -19.07
C VAL A 70 23.05 2.96 -19.76
N ILE A 71 22.83 1.76 -20.29
CA ILE A 71 21.56 1.38 -20.92
C ILE A 71 20.41 1.47 -19.91
N ARG A 72 20.59 0.90 -18.71
CA ARG A 72 19.56 0.94 -17.65
C ARG A 72 19.22 2.35 -17.22
N LYS A 73 20.21 3.23 -17.03
CA LYS A 73 19.95 4.64 -16.70
C LYS A 73 19.11 5.31 -17.78
N ARG A 74 19.50 5.18 -19.05
CA ARG A 74 18.74 5.76 -20.17
C ARG A 74 17.31 5.24 -20.23
N LEU A 75 17.14 3.92 -20.16
CA LEU A 75 15.81 3.29 -20.20
C LEU A 75 14.96 3.70 -18.99
N PHE A 76 15.57 3.87 -17.82
CA PHE A 76 14.88 4.35 -16.63
C PHE A 76 14.43 5.79 -16.78
N ASP A 77 15.28 6.67 -17.33
CA ASP A 77 14.93 8.07 -17.61
C ASP A 77 13.80 8.18 -18.64
N GLU A 78 13.85 7.39 -19.72
CA GLU A 78 12.79 7.31 -20.72
C GLU A 78 11.47 6.81 -20.11
N LEU A 79 11.52 5.74 -19.31
CA LEU A 79 10.38 5.22 -18.57
C LEU A 79 9.78 6.27 -17.64
N TRP A 80 10.62 6.99 -16.89
CA TRP A 80 10.16 8.04 -15.98
C TRP A 80 9.51 9.21 -16.73
N GLY A 81 10.07 9.59 -17.88
CA GLY A 81 9.48 10.59 -18.77
C GLY A 81 8.10 10.17 -19.28
N LEU A 82 7.96 8.91 -19.71
CA LEU A 82 6.69 8.34 -20.16
C LEU A 82 5.67 8.28 -19.01
N LEU A 83 6.07 7.82 -17.83
CA LEU A 83 5.19 7.78 -16.64
C LEU A 83 4.69 9.17 -16.28
N LYS A 84 5.56 10.18 -16.23
CA LYS A 84 5.15 11.58 -16.00
C LYS A 84 4.16 12.08 -17.06
N SER A 85 4.37 11.73 -18.32
CA SER A 85 3.46 12.09 -19.41
C SER A 85 2.10 11.40 -19.27
N ILE A 86 2.10 10.11 -18.91
CA ILE A 86 0.89 9.34 -18.61
C ILE A 86 0.15 9.95 -17.41
N ASP A 87 0.84 10.24 -16.32
CA ASP A 87 0.27 10.85 -15.12
C ASP A 87 -0.31 12.24 -15.42
N ALA A 88 0.38 13.07 -16.20
CA ALA A 88 -0.13 14.35 -16.66
C ALA A 88 -1.38 14.18 -17.53
N SER A 89 -1.38 13.20 -18.44
CA SER A 89 -2.52 12.86 -19.28
C SER A 89 -3.70 12.31 -18.48
N ILE A 90 -3.44 11.48 -17.47
CA ILE A 90 -4.45 10.96 -16.54
C ILE A 90 -5.01 12.11 -15.71
N PHE A 91 -4.17 13.00 -15.20
CA PHE A 91 -4.59 14.16 -14.41
C PHE A 91 -5.45 15.14 -15.22
N GLN A 92 -5.05 15.44 -16.47
CA GLN A 92 -5.82 16.30 -17.37
C GLN A 92 -7.18 15.67 -17.71
N ARG A 93 -7.19 14.37 -18.07
CA ARG A 93 -8.42 13.64 -18.38
C ARG A 93 -9.30 13.44 -17.15
N SER A 94 -8.71 13.13 -16.00
CA SER A 94 -9.44 12.93 -14.75
C SER A 94 -10.09 14.22 -14.32
N ARG A 95 -9.45 15.40 -14.36
CA ARG A 95 -10.09 16.68 -14.04
C ARG A 95 -11.17 17.09 -15.04
N ALA A 96 -10.92 16.96 -16.34
CA ALA A 96 -11.92 17.28 -17.37
C ALA A 96 -13.16 16.38 -17.27
N LYS A 97 -12.96 15.12 -16.87
CA LYS A 97 -14.02 14.13 -16.72
C LYS A 97 -14.67 14.16 -15.34
N TRP A 98 -13.94 14.44 -14.26
CA TRP A 98 -14.46 14.68 -12.90
C TRP A 98 -15.39 15.88 -12.86
N LEU A 99 -15.01 16.97 -13.54
CA LEU A 99 -15.86 18.16 -13.73
C LEU A 99 -17.20 17.81 -14.40
N LYS A 100 -17.29 16.68 -15.10
CA LYS A 100 -18.47 16.26 -15.87
C LYS A 100 -19.20 15.04 -15.28
N GLU A 101 -18.52 14.14 -14.57
CA GLU A 101 -19.01 12.78 -14.27
C GLU A 101 -18.85 12.30 -12.80
N GLY A 102 -18.10 12.97 -11.93
CA GLY A 102 -17.91 12.53 -10.53
C GLY A 102 -17.06 11.25 -10.35
N ASP A 103 -17.29 10.48 -9.26
CA ASP A 103 -16.39 9.44 -8.72
C ASP A 103 -16.24 8.13 -9.54
N ALA A 104 -16.85 8.03 -10.72
CA ALA A 104 -17.05 6.77 -11.45
C ALA A 104 -15.79 6.20 -12.14
N ASN A 105 -14.72 5.94 -11.38
CA ASN A 105 -13.41 5.48 -11.87
C ASN A 105 -13.46 4.11 -12.59
N SER A 106 -14.46 3.26 -12.28
CA SER A 106 -14.69 1.98 -12.95
C SER A 106 -15.13 2.13 -14.41
N LYS A 107 -15.95 3.13 -14.76
CA LYS A 107 -16.33 3.40 -16.16
C LYS A 107 -15.14 3.78 -17.03
N TYR A 108 -14.15 4.45 -16.47
CA TYR A 108 -12.98 4.91 -17.21
C TYR A 108 -12.13 3.74 -17.72
N PHE A 109 -11.83 2.77 -16.85
CA PHE A 109 -11.12 1.56 -17.25
C PHE A 109 -11.88 0.80 -18.34
N HIS A 110 -13.20 0.58 -18.16
CA HIS A 110 -14.02 -0.12 -19.16
C HIS A 110 -14.27 0.67 -20.45
N SER A 111 -13.96 1.97 -20.48
CA SER A 111 -14.04 2.80 -21.70
C SER A 111 -12.80 2.68 -22.60
N TRP A 112 -11.70 2.10 -22.12
CA TRP A 112 -10.50 1.91 -22.94
C TRP A 112 -10.73 0.85 -24.02
N PRO A 113 -10.07 0.94 -25.20
CA PRO A 113 -10.13 -0.12 -26.19
C PRO A 113 -9.76 -1.47 -25.58
N VAL A 114 -10.50 -2.51 -25.94
CA VAL A 114 -10.33 -3.88 -25.40
C VAL A 114 -8.87 -4.31 -25.43
N ARG A 115 -8.18 -4.10 -26.55
CA ARG A 115 -6.77 -4.46 -26.75
C ARG A 115 -5.82 -3.77 -25.77
N VAL A 116 -6.10 -2.53 -25.38
CA VAL A 116 -5.27 -1.77 -24.42
C VAL A 116 -5.47 -2.31 -23.00
N ARG A 117 -6.71 -2.67 -22.65
CA ARG A 117 -6.99 -3.33 -21.36
C ARG A 117 -6.34 -4.70 -21.29
N GLU A 118 -6.45 -5.50 -22.35
CA GLU A 118 -5.81 -6.81 -22.47
C GLU A 118 -4.29 -6.70 -22.36
N ALA A 119 -3.67 -5.72 -23.04
CA ALA A 119 -2.24 -5.48 -22.95
C ALA A 119 -1.80 -5.05 -21.55
N ALA A 120 -2.56 -4.17 -20.89
CA ALA A 120 -2.27 -3.74 -19.52
C ALA A 120 -2.39 -4.90 -18.54
N VAL A 121 -3.47 -5.69 -18.63
CA VAL A 121 -3.67 -6.90 -17.81
C VAL A 121 -2.54 -7.89 -18.08
N SER A 122 -2.23 -8.19 -19.33
CA SER A 122 -1.17 -9.14 -19.71
C SER A 122 0.22 -8.68 -19.24
N PHE A 123 0.52 -7.38 -19.33
CA PHE A 123 1.77 -6.81 -18.84
C PHE A 123 1.94 -7.02 -17.34
N PHE A 124 0.94 -6.65 -16.55
CA PHE A 124 1.00 -6.81 -15.09
C PHE A 124 0.94 -8.27 -14.68
N GLN A 125 0.14 -9.08 -15.36
CA GLN A 125 0.08 -10.52 -15.13
C GLN A 125 1.45 -11.15 -15.36
N LYS A 126 2.12 -10.87 -16.48
CA LYS A 126 3.48 -11.34 -16.75
C LYS A 126 4.53 -10.76 -15.78
N HIS A 127 4.36 -9.51 -15.36
CA HIS A 127 5.27 -8.86 -14.41
C HIS A 127 5.17 -9.43 -12.99
N PHE A 128 3.97 -9.90 -12.61
CA PHE A 128 3.70 -10.53 -11.33
C PHE A 128 3.70 -12.07 -11.38
N ASP A 129 3.72 -12.67 -12.58
CA ASP A 129 3.93 -14.10 -12.79
C ASP A 129 5.39 -14.44 -12.48
N ARG A 130 5.54 -15.47 -11.65
CA ARG A 130 6.69 -15.69 -10.76
C ARG A 130 7.99 -16.06 -11.47
N LEU A 131 9.09 -15.44 -11.02
CA LEU A 131 10.35 -16.15 -10.79
C LEU A 131 10.18 -16.91 -9.45
N GLU A 132 10.58 -18.18 -9.38
CA GLU A 132 10.43 -19.01 -8.17
C GLU A 132 11.04 -18.33 -6.93
N TRP A 133 10.20 -17.68 -6.14
CA TRP A 133 10.58 -17.10 -4.86
C TRP A 133 9.92 -17.92 -3.76
N ILE A 134 10.73 -18.68 -3.02
CA ILE A 134 10.27 -19.40 -1.83
C ILE A 134 9.94 -18.36 -0.76
N ARG A 135 8.64 -18.13 -0.53
CA ARG A 135 8.16 -17.27 0.55
C ARG A 135 8.42 -18.00 1.88
N PRO A 136 9.24 -17.46 2.80
CA PRO A 136 9.34 -18.04 4.14
C PRO A 136 7.95 -18.02 4.79
N THR A 137 7.47 -19.19 5.20
CA THR A 137 6.22 -19.34 5.94
C THR A 137 6.46 -18.96 7.39
N LEU A 138 5.45 -18.38 8.03
CA LEU A 138 5.47 -18.12 9.49
C LEU A 138 5.06 -19.38 10.26
N GLU A 139 5.26 -20.56 9.68
CA GLU A 139 4.96 -21.82 10.35
C GLU A 139 5.89 -21.98 11.56
N GLY A 140 5.29 -22.21 12.74
CA GLY A 140 6.01 -22.32 14.01
C GLY A 140 6.17 -21.01 14.80
N VAL A 141 5.61 -19.90 14.35
CA VAL A 141 5.54 -18.66 15.15
C VAL A 141 4.18 -18.60 15.85
N ASP A 142 4.20 -18.70 17.18
CA ASP A 142 3.00 -18.54 18.00
C ASP A 142 2.62 -17.06 18.11
N PHE A 143 1.56 -16.68 17.41
CA PHE A 143 0.97 -15.36 17.54
C PHE A 143 -0.07 -15.34 18.66
N THR A 144 -0.12 -14.25 19.42
CA THR A 144 -1.22 -14.01 20.36
C THR A 144 -2.52 -13.84 19.58
N ILE A 145 -3.40 -14.84 19.67
CA ILE A 145 -4.73 -14.80 19.07
C ILE A 145 -5.63 -14.01 20.02
N LEU A 146 -6.36 -13.03 19.48
CA LEU A 146 -7.37 -12.31 20.25
C LEU A 146 -8.43 -13.30 20.76
N SER A 147 -8.79 -13.23 22.04
CA SER A 147 -9.83 -14.06 22.61
C SER A 147 -11.17 -13.81 21.89
N GLU A 148 -12.07 -14.80 21.86
CA GLU A 148 -13.38 -14.67 21.18
C GLU A 148 -14.17 -13.44 21.65
N LEU A 149 -14.04 -13.04 22.92
CA LEU A 149 -14.65 -11.82 23.48
C LEU A 149 -14.13 -10.54 22.81
N SER A 150 -12.84 -10.51 22.44
CA SER A 150 -12.16 -9.35 21.84
C SER A 150 -12.52 -9.15 20.36
N ASN A 151 -13.09 -10.17 19.71
CA ASN A 151 -13.58 -10.10 18.33
C ASN A 151 -15.01 -9.54 18.23
N ILE A 152 -15.77 -9.51 19.33
CA ILE A 152 -17.17 -9.04 19.32
C ILE A 152 -17.22 -7.52 19.43
N THR A 153 -16.36 -6.92 20.24
CA THR A 153 -16.33 -5.47 20.49
C THR A 153 -16.17 -4.63 19.22
N PRO A 154 -15.29 -4.98 18.26
CA PRO A 154 -15.11 -4.20 17.02
C PRO A 154 -16.30 -4.27 16.05
N VAL A 155 -17.23 -5.21 16.26
CA VAL A 155 -18.41 -5.43 15.41
C VAL A 155 -19.69 -4.93 16.09
N ALA A 156 -19.61 -4.52 17.36
CA ALA A 156 -20.73 -3.95 18.09
C ALA A 156 -21.08 -2.55 17.52
N ASN A 157 -22.35 -2.17 17.66
CA ASN A 157 -22.78 -0.81 17.32
C ASN A 157 -22.17 0.19 18.32
N PHE A 158 -21.73 1.34 17.82
CA PHE A 158 -21.25 2.44 18.66
C PHE A 158 -22.34 2.95 19.59
N SER A 159 -21.99 3.23 20.85
CA SER A 159 -22.91 3.87 21.81
C SER A 159 -22.92 5.39 21.61
N MET A 160 -23.98 6.06 22.07
CA MET A 160 -24.04 7.53 21.97
C MET A 160 -22.93 8.19 22.79
N GLU A 161 -22.61 7.63 23.95
CA GLU A 161 -21.55 8.10 24.83
C GLU A 161 -20.18 7.98 24.16
N GLU A 162 -19.91 6.87 23.47
CA GLU A 162 -18.66 6.66 22.72
C GLU A 162 -18.52 7.67 21.58
N ILE A 163 -19.62 7.95 20.86
CA ILE A 163 -19.63 8.94 19.78
C ILE A 163 -19.37 10.34 20.34
N GLU A 164 -20.04 10.72 21.42
CA GLU A 164 -19.84 12.02 22.07
C GLU A 164 -18.41 12.19 22.58
N GLU A 165 -17.84 11.16 23.22
CA GLU A 165 -16.47 11.18 23.70
C GLU A 165 -15.47 11.31 22.54
N ALA A 166 -15.65 10.56 21.46
CA ALA A 166 -14.79 10.62 20.28
C ALA A 166 -14.83 12.00 19.60
N VAL A 167 -16.01 12.63 19.54
CA VAL A 167 -16.18 13.99 19.04
C VAL A 167 -15.48 14.98 19.97
N ASN A 168 -15.74 14.92 21.28
CA ASN A 168 -15.18 15.84 22.27
C ASN A 168 -13.65 15.79 22.36
N THR A 169 -13.06 14.60 22.28
CA THR A 169 -11.61 14.39 22.32
C THR A 169 -10.91 14.74 20.99
N SER A 170 -11.64 14.83 19.88
CA SER A 170 -11.07 15.14 18.57
C SER A 170 -10.66 16.61 18.45
N ASP A 171 -9.48 16.89 17.90
CA ASP A 171 -9.05 18.27 17.62
C ASP A 171 -9.98 18.96 16.60
N GLY A 172 -10.50 20.14 16.97
CA GLY A 172 -11.39 20.94 16.14
C GLY A 172 -10.73 21.50 14.88
N SER A 173 -9.39 21.60 14.88
CA SER A 173 -8.60 22.10 13.74
C SER A 173 -8.31 21.04 12.66
N LYS A 174 -8.84 19.81 12.82
CA LYS A 174 -8.73 18.77 11.80
C LYS A 174 -9.33 19.23 10.47
N CYS A 175 -8.73 18.77 9.38
CA CYS A 175 -9.17 19.10 8.03
C CYS A 175 -10.64 18.69 7.81
N PRO A 176 -11.44 19.50 7.10
CA PRO A 176 -12.86 19.21 6.87
C PRO A 176 -13.05 18.00 5.96
N GLY A 177 -14.20 17.34 6.11
CA GLY A 177 -14.64 16.26 5.24
C GLY A 177 -15.07 16.76 3.85
N PRO A 178 -15.53 15.86 2.96
CA PRO A 178 -16.09 16.23 1.65
C PRO A 178 -17.31 17.16 1.73
N ASP A 179 -17.97 17.19 2.90
CA ASP A 179 -19.09 18.06 3.24
C ASP A 179 -18.66 19.48 3.68
N GLY A 180 -17.36 19.71 3.90
CA GLY A 180 -16.80 21.02 4.25
C GLY A 180 -16.84 21.37 5.73
N PHE A 181 -17.34 20.48 6.60
CA PHE A 181 -17.40 20.71 8.05
C PHE A 181 -16.23 20.02 8.77
N ASN A 182 -15.74 20.64 9.84
CA ASN A 182 -14.70 20.09 10.71
C ASN A 182 -15.25 19.82 12.12
N PHE A 183 -14.41 19.24 12.98
CA PHE A 183 -14.81 18.94 14.36
C PHE A 183 -15.10 20.20 15.19
N ALA A 184 -14.57 21.38 14.84
CA ALA A 184 -14.94 22.62 15.52
C ALA A 184 -16.43 22.95 15.30
N PHE A 185 -16.91 22.82 14.06
CA PHE A 185 -18.34 23.00 13.76
C PHE A 185 -19.21 21.95 14.46
N ILE A 186 -18.83 20.67 14.42
CA ILE A 186 -19.63 19.57 15.02
C ILE A 186 -19.71 19.67 16.55
N LYS A 187 -18.73 20.32 17.20
CA LYS A 187 -18.75 20.53 18.65
C LYS A 187 -19.61 21.71 19.08
N GLU A 188 -19.95 22.60 18.16
CA GLU A 188 -20.66 23.85 18.43
C GLU A 188 -22.18 23.71 18.26
N PHE A 189 -22.64 22.64 17.59
CA PHE A 189 -24.05 22.35 17.27
C PHE A 189 -24.43 20.92 17.66
#